data_AF-A0A8J4YV49-F1
#
_entry.id   AF-A0A8J4YV49-F1
#
_cell.length_a   1.000
_cell.length_b   1.000
_cell.length_c   1.000
_cell.angle_alpha   90.00
_cell.angle_beta   90.00
_cell.angle_gamma   90.00
#
_symmetry.space_group_name_H-M   'P 1'
#
loop_
_entity.id
_entity.type
_entity.pdbx_description
1 polymer ?
#
loop_
_entity_poly.entity_id
_entity_poly.type
_entity_poly.pdbx_seq_one_letter_code
_entity_poly.pdbx_strand_id
1 'polypeptide(L)'
;MAKLIYAMKILLFANQFQLTARETLGLKRFTFFVLEVYVSAWFTASVPSSAPANDLRLLQDLSEYHDVKISRTCLTVFGRHLWYLSEGLVGLALFDPQVNATMKRNIVRAIFEREATEDSPKRAALPATSSLPTKQLSYFASRGSNFLFESLKMKTFFLSKEPDTWSDDEDFKTGVAVVGGLRVINDTAERGIALIQAFNSKITKSEDQRQHLLQVVEEQRRSQPGTSKQDLTSKKRKQ
;
A
#
# COMPACT_ATOMS: atom_id res chain seq x y z
N MET A 1 -5.17 11.75 -5.44
CA MET A 1 -4.71 12.87 -6.29
C MET A 1 -5.60 14.13 -6.33
N ALA A 2 -6.84 14.13 -6.86
CA ALA A 2 -7.54 15.35 -7.32
C ALA A 2 -7.50 16.61 -6.41
N LYS A 3 -7.74 16.49 -5.10
CA LYS A 3 -7.69 17.63 -4.14
C LYS A 3 -6.34 18.36 -4.13
N LEU A 4 -5.24 17.66 -4.45
CA LEU A 4 -3.89 18.22 -4.51
C LEU A 4 -3.73 19.15 -5.71
N ILE A 5 -4.22 18.71 -6.87
CA ILE A 5 -4.24 19.50 -8.11
C ILE A 5 -5.10 20.76 -7.94
N TYR A 6 -6.23 20.65 -7.22
CA TYR A 6 -7.03 21.83 -6.86
C TYR A 6 -6.27 22.80 -5.94
N ALA A 7 -5.60 22.31 -4.89
CA ALA A 7 -4.81 23.18 -4.00
C ALA A 7 -3.68 23.91 -4.76
N MET A 8 -2.94 23.19 -5.62
CA MET A 8 -1.94 23.76 -6.53
C MET A 8 -2.55 24.84 -7.44
N LYS A 9 -3.68 24.54 -8.09
CA LYS A 9 -4.33 25.49 -9.01
C LYS A 9 -4.83 26.73 -8.28
N ILE A 10 -5.43 26.60 -7.10
CA ILE A 10 -5.88 27.73 -6.29
C ILE A 10 -4.68 28.60 -5.87
N LEU A 11 -3.54 27.98 -5.54
CA LEU A 11 -2.31 28.72 -5.20
C LEU A 11 -1.67 29.43 -6.40
N LEU A 12 -1.61 28.77 -7.56
CA LEU A 12 -1.07 29.35 -8.80
C LEU A 12 -1.90 30.54 -9.31
N PHE A 13 -3.22 30.44 -9.19
CA PHE A 13 -4.16 31.50 -9.57
C PHE A 13 -4.68 32.29 -8.36
N ALA A 14 -3.92 32.39 -7.26
CA ALA A 14 -4.39 32.98 -5.99
C ALA A 14 -5.00 34.38 -6.15
N ASN A 15 -4.48 35.20 -7.06
CA ASN A 15 -5.01 36.55 -7.36
C ASN A 15 -6.43 36.56 -7.94
N GLN A 16 -6.97 35.41 -8.36
CA GLN A 16 -8.35 35.23 -8.85
C GLN A 16 -9.32 34.79 -7.73
N PHE A 17 -8.82 34.58 -6.50
CA PHE A 17 -9.60 34.08 -5.36
C PHE A 17 -9.49 35.03 -4.16
N GLN A 18 -10.61 35.24 -3.44
CA GLN A 18 -10.64 36.04 -2.21
C GLN A 18 -10.15 35.20 -1.00
N LEU A 19 -8.89 34.78 -1.03
CA LEU A 19 -8.28 33.97 0.03
C LEU A 19 -7.89 34.82 1.24
N THR A 20 -8.22 34.38 2.44
CA THR A 20 -7.64 34.98 3.66
C THR A 20 -6.14 34.67 3.77
N ALA A 21 -5.42 35.44 4.58
CA ALA A 21 -4.01 35.17 4.89
C ALA A 21 -3.82 33.76 5.50
N ARG A 22 -4.78 33.28 6.29
CA ARG A 22 -4.78 31.93 6.89
C ARG A 22 -4.89 30.84 5.83
N GLU A 23 -5.81 30.98 4.89
CA GLU A 23 -5.99 30.00 3.79
C GLU A 23 -4.81 30.03 2.84
N THR A 24 -4.29 31.21 2.50
CA THR A 24 -3.09 31.38 1.68
C THR A 24 -1.88 30.68 2.30
N LEU A 25 -1.65 30.85 3.61
CA LEU A 25 -0.57 30.17 4.33
C LEU A 25 -0.80 28.65 4.40
N GLY A 26 -2.04 28.21 4.60
CA GLY A 26 -2.41 26.79 4.59
C GLY A 26 -2.15 26.13 3.24
N LEU A 27 -2.61 26.76 2.15
CA LEU A 27 -2.41 26.31 0.77
C LEU A 27 -0.93 26.28 0.39
N LYS A 28 -0.12 27.28 0.78
CA LYS A 28 1.34 27.27 0.58
C LYS A 28 1.99 26.08 1.28
N ARG A 29 1.82 25.95 2.61
CA ARG A 29 2.42 24.86 3.41
C ARG A 29 2.01 23.47 2.91
N PHE A 30 0.74 23.30 2.53
CA PHE A 30 0.24 22.05 1.95
C PHE A 30 0.81 21.77 0.55
N THR A 31 0.88 22.78 -0.31
CA THR A 31 1.38 22.60 -1.69
C THR A 31 2.87 22.31 -1.72
N PHE A 32 3.68 22.96 -0.88
CA PHE A 32 5.11 22.67 -0.74
C PHE A 32 5.34 21.23 -0.27
N PHE A 33 4.68 20.79 0.81
CA PHE A 33 4.75 19.39 1.25
C PHE A 33 4.39 18.39 0.15
N VAL A 34 3.35 18.71 -0.63
CA VAL A 34 2.92 17.83 -1.71
C VAL A 34 3.96 17.76 -2.83
N LEU A 35 4.57 18.88 -3.22
CA LEU A 35 5.59 18.95 -4.28
C LEU A 35 6.93 18.35 -3.85
N GLU A 36 7.39 18.65 -2.63
CA GLU A 36 8.69 18.24 -2.10
C GLU A 36 8.73 16.75 -1.72
N VAL A 37 7.61 16.19 -1.21
CA VAL A 37 7.58 14.82 -0.66
C VAL A 37 6.54 13.94 -1.36
N TYR A 38 5.24 14.31 -1.29
CA TYR A 38 4.17 13.37 -1.60
C TYR A 38 4.07 12.98 -3.09
N VAL A 39 4.35 13.91 -4.01
CA VAL A 39 4.23 13.68 -5.46
C VAL A 39 5.19 12.59 -5.96
N SER A 40 6.41 12.55 -5.43
CA SER A 40 7.40 11.51 -5.76
C SER A 40 6.87 10.11 -5.41
N ALA A 41 6.49 9.91 -4.15
CA ALA A 41 5.95 8.65 -3.66
C ALA A 41 4.63 8.27 -4.35
N TRP A 42 3.78 9.25 -4.70
CA TRP A 42 2.53 8.99 -5.42
C TRP A 42 2.77 8.47 -6.86
N PHE A 43 3.75 9.01 -7.58
CA PHE A 43 4.03 8.56 -8.96
C PHE A 43 4.62 7.14 -9.02
N THR A 44 5.39 6.72 -8.01
CA THR A 44 6.01 5.39 -7.97
C THR A 44 5.17 4.33 -7.24
N ALA A 45 4.06 4.71 -6.59
CA ALA A 45 3.19 3.82 -5.80
C ALA A 45 2.61 2.62 -6.59
N SER A 46 2.50 2.70 -7.91
CA SER A 46 2.00 1.61 -8.74
C SER A 46 3.03 0.52 -9.07
N VAL A 47 4.29 0.65 -8.62
CA VAL A 47 5.39 -0.26 -8.93
C VAL A 47 5.65 -1.24 -7.76
N PRO A 48 5.43 -2.56 -7.94
CA PRO A 48 5.47 -3.53 -6.83
C PRO A 48 6.83 -3.68 -6.20
N SER A 49 7.87 -3.81 -7.03
CA SER A 49 9.23 -4.03 -6.59
C SER A 49 9.78 -2.83 -5.81
N SER A 50 9.46 -1.61 -6.25
CA SER A 50 9.87 -0.37 -5.57
C SER A 50 9.02 0.00 -4.35
N ALA A 51 7.87 -0.64 -4.10
CA ALA A 51 6.98 -0.26 -3.02
C ALA A 51 7.66 -0.23 -1.62
N PRO A 52 8.49 -1.21 -1.20
CA PRO A 52 9.24 -1.11 0.06
C PRO A 52 10.26 0.05 0.07
N ALA A 53 10.93 0.30 -1.06
CA ALA A 53 11.91 1.38 -1.18
C ALA A 53 11.25 2.77 -1.11
N ASN A 54 10.06 2.92 -1.73
CA ASN A 54 9.24 4.11 -1.68
C ASN A 54 8.70 4.37 -0.26
N ASP A 55 8.17 3.35 0.41
CA ASP A 55 7.68 3.46 1.80
C ASP A 55 8.79 3.92 2.76
N LEU A 56 9.99 3.31 2.67
CA LEU A 56 11.12 3.69 3.52
C LEU A 56 11.58 5.12 3.23
N ARG A 57 11.74 5.49 1.95
CA ARG A 57 12.15 6.85 1.57
C ARG A 57 11.15 7.89 2.04
N LEU A 58 9.85 7.66 1.85
CA LEU A 58 8.79 8.55 2.32
C LEU A 58 8.86 8.79 3.84
N LEU A 59 9.17 7.76 4.64
CA LEU A 59 9.38 7.92 6.08
C LEU A 59 10.66 8.71 6.41
N GLN A 60 11.72 8.57 5.62
CA GLN A 60 12.98 9.30 5.79
C GLN A 60 12.79 10.79 5.44
N ASP A 61 12.26 11.08 4.25
CA ASP A 61 11.91 12.43 3.79
C ASP A 61 11.02 13.15 4.83
N LEU A 62 10.00 12.44 5.35
CA LEU A 62 9.11 12.95 6.41
C LEU A 62 9.79 13.16 7.76
N SER A 63 10.84 12.40 8.09
CA SER A 63 11.57 12.55 9.35
C SER A 63 12.48 13.79 9.38
N GLU A 64 12.90 14.25 8.20
CA GLU A 64 13.76 15.43 8.01
C GLU A 64 12.97 16.66 7.52
N TYR A 65 11.70 16.49 7.15
CA TYR A 65 10.86 17.56 6.58
C TYR A 65 10.68 18.77 7.51
N HIS A 66 11.00 19.95 6.96
CA HIS A 66 11.16 21.22 7.69
C HIS A 66 9.94 21.66 8.53
N ASP A 67 8.72 21.36 8.08
CA ASP A 67 7.50 21.67 8.86
C ASP A 67 7.20 20.52 9.83
N VAL A 68 7.73 20.64 11.05
CA VAL A 68 7.58 19.67 12.15
C VAL A 68 6.11 19.29 12.42
N LYS A 69 5.14 20.18 12.16
CA LYS A 69 3.71 19.88 12.34
C LYS A 69 3.19 18.97 11.22
N ILE A 70 3.57 19.24 9.97
CA ILE A 70 3.25 18.35 8.83
C ILE A 70 3.98 17.01 8.99
N SER A 71 5.29 17.03 9.21
CA SER A 71 6.12 15.84 9.47
C SER A 71 5.47 14.90 10.48
N ARG A 72 5.22 15.38 11.71
CA ARG A 72 4.64 14.56 12.79
C ARG A 72 3.24 14.03 12.45
N THR A 73 2.39 14.83 11.81
CA THR A 73 1.06 14.39 11.39
C THR A 73 1.15 13.32 10.30
N CYS A 74 1.99 13.52 9.29
CA CYS A 74 2.17 12.58 8.19
C CYS A 74 2.80 11.26 8.66
N LEU A 75 3.86 11.28 9.48
CA LEU A 75 4.43 10.07 10.09
C LEU A 75 3.38 9.29 10.91
N THR A 76 2.52 9.99 11.65
CA THR A 76 1.42 9.38 12.42
C THR A 76 0.34 8.74 11.54
N VAL A 77 0.18 9.20 10.30
CA VAL A 77 -0.73 8.63 9.29
C VAL A 77 -0.05 7.49 8.54
N PHE A 78 1.02 7.75 7.79
CA PHE A 78 1.71 6.77 6.95
C PHE A 78 2.29 5.60 7.76
N GLY A 79 2.73 5.82 9.01
CA GLY A 79 3.14 4.77 9.94
C GLY A 79 2.07 3.72 10.28
N ARG A 80 0.81 3.94 9.88
CA ARG A 80 -0.29 2.95 9.99
C ARG A 80 -0.38 2.02 8.78
N HIS A 81 0.28 2.35 7.68
CA HIS A 81 0.11 1.77 6.34
C HIS A 81 1.37 1.02 5.83
N LEU A 82 2.31 0.69 6.72
CA LEU A 82 3.62 0.11 6.37
C LEU A 82 3.56 -1.39 6.01
N TRP A 83 2.73 -1.76 5.05
CA TRP A 83 2.59 -3.16 4.59
C TRP A 83 3.82 -3.62 3.79
N TYR A 84 4.37 -2.81 2.88
CA TYR A 84 5.52 -3.21 2.06
C TYR A 84 6.83 -3.29 2.85
N LEU A 85 6.89 -2.64 4.02
CA LEU A 85 7.97 -2.81 5.00
C LEU A 85 7.74 -3.99 5.96
N SER A 86 6.66 -4.77 5.83
CA SER A 86 6.50 -5.99 6.63
C SER A 86 7.52 -7.06 6.22
N GLU A 87 7.85 -7.93 7.17
CA GLU A 87 8.75 -9.07 7.00
C GLU A 87 8.41 -9.90 5.75
N GLY A 88 7.11 -10.17 5.52
CA GLY A 88 6.63 -10.95 4.36
C GLY A 88 6.51 -10.20 3.03
N LEU A 89 6.79 -8.89 2.94
CA LEU A 89 6.68 -8.11 1.69
C LEU A 89 7.94 -7.32 1.31
N VAL A 90 8.87 -7.06 2.23
CA VAL A 90 10.12 -6.33 1.94
C VAL A 90 10.97 -7.00 0.84
N GLY A 91 10.83 -8.32 0.67
CA GLY A 91 11.49 -9.09 -0.39
C GLY A 91 11.17 -8.62 -1.83
N LEU A 92 10.09 -7.85 -2.04
CA LEU A 92 9.78 -7.23 -3.33
C LEU A 92 10.92 -6.32 -3.83
N ALA A 93 11.66 -5.70 -2.92
CA ALA A 93 12.81 -4.83 -3.23
C ALA A 93 13.98 -5.55 -3.91
N LEU A 94 14.04 -6.88 -3.85
CA LEU A 94 15.05 -7.67 -4.59
C LEU A 94 14.86 -7.57 -6.11
N PHE A 95 13.63 -7.28 -6.57
CA PHE A 95 13.27 -7.13 -7.98
C PHE A 95 13.23 -5.67 -8.44
N ASP A 96 13.62 -4.72 -7.58
CA ASP A 96 13.70 -3.30 -7.95
C ASP A 96 15.04 -3.03 -8.66
N PRO A 97 15.05 -2.47 -9.90
CA PRO A 97 16.28 -2.04 -10.55
C PRO A 97 16.98 -0.86 -9.83
N GLN A 98 16.27 -0.07 -9.01
CA GLN A 98 16.83 1.06 -8.25
C GLN A 98 17.52 0.63 -6.94
N VAL A 99 17.31 -0.61 -6.49
CA VAL A 99 17.96 -1.16 -5.29
C VAL A 99 19.28 -1.79 -5.70
N ASN A 100 20.41 -1.21 -5.26
CA ASN A 100 21.75 -1.67 -5.64
C ASN A 100 22.10 -3.06 -5.05
N ALA A 101 23.10 -3.72 -5.66
CA ALA A 101 23.53 -5.05 -5.27
C ALA A 101 23.94 -5.17 -3.79
N THR A 102 24.59 -4.15 -3.22
CA THR A 102 24.96 -4.12 -1.79
C THR A 102 23.73 -4.14 -0.88
N MET A 103 22.67 -3.41 -1.22
CA MET A 103 21.40 -3.45 -0.50
C MET A 103 20.71 -4.81 -0.67
N LYS A 104 20.70 -5.39 -1.88
CA LYS A 104 20.14 -6.73 -2.13
C LYS A 104 20.89 -7.80 -1.32
N ARG A 105 22.22 -7.77 -1.30
CA ARG A 105 23.09 -8.63 -0.48
C ARG A 105 22.81 -8.47 1.01
N ASN A 106 22.59 -7.25 1.50
CA ASN A 106 22.20 -6.99 2.89
C ASN A 106 20.79 -7.50 3.23
N ILE A 107 19.83 -7.45 2.31
CA ILE A 107 18.49 -8.04 2.48
C ILE A 107 18.60 -9.56 2.52
N VAL A 108 19.22 -10.18 1.52
CA VAL A 108 19.42 -11.64 1.41
C VAL A 108 20.12 -12.21 2.65
N ARG A 109 21.20 -11.56 3.11
CA ARG A 109 21.89 -11.96 4.34
C ARG A 109 20.94 -11.98 5.54
N ALA A 110 20.10 -10.95 5.70
CA ALA A 110 19.12 -10.91 6.78
C ALA A 110 18.06 -12.03 6.66
N ILE A 111 17.63 -12.40 5.45
CA ILE A 111 16.71 -13.53 5.20
C ILE A 111 17.30 -14.87 5.65
N PHE A 112 18.61 -15.08 5.59
CA PHE A 112 19.26 -16.30 6.07
C PHE A 112 19.63 -16.24 7.57
N GLU A 113 20.21 -15.13 8.03
CA GLU A 113 20.82 -15.01 9.36
C GLU A 113 19.82 -14.70 10.49
N ARG A 114 18.69 -14.03 10.21
CA ARG A 114 17.75 -13.62 11.26
C ARG A 114 16.55 -14.54 11.31
N GLU A 115 16.25 -15.04 12.50
CA GLU A 115 15.02 -15.79 12.75
C GLU A 115 13.76 -14.99 12.41
N ALA A 116 12.72 -15.70 12.02
CA ALA A 116 11.43 -15.10 11.71
C ALA A 116 10.71 -14.66 12.99
N THR A 117 9.89 -13.62 12.91
CA THR A 117 9.04 -13.25 14.04
C THR A 117 7.88 -14.24 14.16
N GLU A 118 7.80 -14.99 15.27
CA GLU A 118 6.54 -15.68 15.63
C GLU A 118 5.41 -14.65 15.72
N ASP A 119 4.31 -14.89 15.01
CA ASP A 119 3.24 -13.92 14.73
C ASP A 119 3.70 -12.56 14.16
N SER A 120 4.61 -12.60 13.16
CA SER A 120 5.04 -11.40 12.42
C SER A 120 3.85 -10.51 11.99
N PRO A 121 3.85 -9.21 12.34
CA PRO A 121 2.72 -8.35 12.06
C PRO A 121 2.63 -8.04 10.56
N LYS A 122 1.42 -8.09 10.00
CA LYS A 122 1.13 -7.82 8.57
C LYS A 122 1.60 -6.44 8.08
N ARG A 123 1.99 -5.53 8.97
CA ARG A 123 2.62 -4.24 8.70
C ARG A 123 3.78 -4.05 9.67
N ALA A 124 4.84 -3.35 9.26
CA ALA A 124 5.93 -3.00 10.15
C ALA A 124 5.46 -2.10 11.31
N ALA A 125 6.15 -2.21 12.45
CA ALA A 125 6.14 -1.16 13.46
C ALA A 125 6.92 0.05 12.95
N LEU A 126 6.37 1.26 13.07
CA LEU A 126 7.07 2.51 12.72
C LEU A 126 8.31 2.68 13.61
N PRO A 127 9.54 2.77 13.05
CA PRO A 127 10.74 3.07 13.84
C PRO A 127 10.68 4.45 14.50
N ALA A 128 11.41 4.63 15.61
CA ALA A 128 11.56 5.94 16.23
C ALA A 128 12.14 6.95 15.24
N THR A 129 11.57 8.16 15.18
CA THR A 129 11.87 9.16 14.13
C THR A 129 13.36 9.47 13.99
N SER A 130 14.07 9.62 15.11
CA SER A 130 15.52 9.85 15.15
C SER A 130 16.38 8.72 14.57
N SER A 131 15.81 7.54 14.33
CA SER A 131 16.48 6.39 13.73
C SER A 131 16.13 6.17 12.25
N LEU A 132 15.11 6.87 11.71
CA LEU A 132 14.64 6.66 10.34
C LEU A 132 15.71 6.93 9.27
N PRO A 133 16.50 8.03 9.32
CA PRO A 133 17.54 8.30 8.32
C PRO A 133 18.61 7.20 8.20
N THR A 134 18.86 6.44 9.28
CA THR A 134 19.85 5.35 9.28
C THR A 134 19.26 3.98 8.96
N LYS A 135 17.93 3.85 8.76
CA LYS A 135 17.32 2.56 8.40
C LYS A 135 17.60 2.19 6.94
N GLN A 136 17.76 0.88 6.72
CA GLN A 136 17.88 0.25 5.41
C GLN A 136 16.74 -0.75 5.23
N LEU A 137 16.43 -1.15 4.00
CA LEU A 137 15.42 -2.20 3.73
C LEU A 137 15.77 -3.52 4.42
N SER A 138 17.07 -3.83 4.52
CA SER A 138 17.61 -4.94 5.29
C SER A 138 17.31 -4.90 6.80
N TYR A 139 16.78 -3.81 7.36
CA TYR A 139 16.28 -3.77 8.74
C TYR A 139 14.97 -4.56 8.92
N PHE A 140 14.14 -4.62 7.87
CA PHE A 140 12.81 -5.22 7.92
C PHE A 140 12.78 -6.68 7.42
N ALA A 141 13.91 -7.21 6.96
CA ALA A 141 14.04 -8.57 6.42
C ALA A 141 14.57 -9.56 7.47
N SER A 142 14.07 -10.80 7.37
CA SER A 142 14.38 -11.97 8.22
C SER A 142 13.81 -13.23 7.55
N ARG A 143 13.94 -14.42 8.15
CA ARG A 143 13.49 -15.69 7.54
C ARG A 143 12.03 -15.70 7.10
N GLY A 144 11.14 -14.93 7.73
CA GLY A 144 9.74 -14.82 7.31
C GLY A 144 9.54 -14.15 5.95
N SER A 145 10.55 -13.46 5.40
CA SER A 145 10.51 -12.95 4.02
C SER A 145 10.42 -14.05 2.96
N ASN A 146 10.74 -15.31 3.29
CA ASN A 146 10.53 -16.45 2.39
C ASN A 146 9.04 -16.68 2.04
N PHE A 147 8.12 -16.24 2.91
CA PHE A 147 6.68 -16.25 2.67
C PHE A 147 6.28 -15.62 1.33
N LEU A 148 7.00 -14.59 0.87
CA LEU A 148 6.76 -13.95 -0.43
C LEU A 148 7.00 -14.93 -1.58
N PHE A 149 8.15 -15.62 -1.57
CA PHE A 149 8.53 -16.53 -2.65
C PHE A 149 7.65 -17.79 -2.64
N GLU A 150 7.34 -18.32 -1.45
CA GLU A 150 6.40 -19.43 -1.27
C GLU A 150 5.01 -19.08 -1.79
N SER A 151 4.46 -17.93 -1.41
CA SER A 151 3.13 -17.45 -1.84
C SER A 151 3.05 -17.23 -3.34
N LEU A 152 4.11 -16.71 -3.95
CA LEU A 152 4.22 -16.49 -5.41
C LEU A 152 4.72 -17.73 -6.17
N LYS A 153 5.00 -18.85 -5.48
CA LYS A 153 5.55 -20.10 -6.02
C LYS A 153 6.85 -19.90 -6.83
N MET A 154 7.65 -18.95 -6.38
CA MET A 154 8.93 -18.59 -6.98
C MET A 154 10.04 -19.47 -6.43
N LYS A 155 10.93 -19.95 -7.31
CA LYS A 155 12.16 -20.61 -6.89
C LYS A 155 13.15 -19.57 -6.35
N THR A 156 13.96 -19.98 -5.37
CA THR A 156 14.85 -19.08 -4.62
C THR A 156 16.34 -19.37 -4.85
N PHE A 157 16.70 -20.24 -5.81
CA PHE A 157 18.10 -20.62 -6.07
C PHE A 157 19.02 -19.44 -6.43
N PHE A 158 18.46 -18.35 -6.98
CA PHE A 158 19.21 -17.12 -7.24
C PHE A 158 19.64 -16.38 -5.96
N LEU A 159 18.94 -16.55 -4.83
CA LEU A 159 19.32 -15.91 -3.55
C LEU A 159 20.68 -16.39 -3.03
N SER A 160 21.14 -17.58 -3.44
CA SER A 160 22.46 -18.12 -3.13
C SER A 160 23.56 -17.66 -4.10
N LYS A 161 23.24 -16.78 -5.06
CA LYS A 161 24.16 -16.20 -6.04
C LYS A 161 24.36 -14.71 -5.77
N GLU A 162 25.47 -14.16 -6.25
CA GLU A 162 25.74 -12.72 -6.10
C GLU A 162 24.70 -11.87 -6.87
N PRO A 163 24.14 -10.80 -6.27
CA PRO A 163 23.09 -9.99 -6.91
C PRO A 163 23.46 -9.39 -8.26
N ASP A 164 24.75 -9.17 -8.48
CA ASP A 164 25.32 -8.66 -9.73
C ASP A 164 25.21 -9.68 -10.90
N THR A 165 24.96 -10.97 -10.63
CA THR A 165 24.74 -12.01 -11.66
C THR A 165 23.26 -12.39 -11.84
N TRP A 166 22.34 -11.74 -11.13
CA TRP A 166 20.90 -12.10 -11.18
C TRP A 166 20.25 -11.73 -12.51
N SER A 167 20.78 -10.75 -13.25
CA SER A 167 20.27 -10.34 -14.58
C SER A 167 20.20 -11.47 -15.59
N ASP A 168 21.09 -12.47 -15.46
CA ASP A 168 21.20 -13.60 -16.38
C ASP A 168 20.45 -14.85 -15.88
N ASP A 169 19.98 -14.86 -14.64
CA ASP A 169 19.34 -16.01 -14.01
C ASP A 169 17.85 -16.16 -14.42
N GLU A 170 17.47 -17.32 -14.93
CA GLU A 170 16.10 -17.59 -15.41
C GLU A 170 15.04 -17.65 -14.31
N ASP A 171 15.40 -18.05 -13.09
CA ASP A 171 14.48 -18.03 -11.95
C ASP A 171 14.27 -16.59 -11.46
N PHE A 172 15.32 -15.75 -11.47
CA PHE A 172 15.20 -14.31 -11.20
C PHE A 172 14.40 -13.58 -12.30
N LYS A 173 14.67 -13.82 -13.58
CA LYS A 173 13.90 -13.27 -14.72
C LYS A 173 12.41 -13.62 -14.60
N THR A 174 12.11 -14.89 -14.28
CA THR A 174 10.75 -15.34 -13.98
C THR A 174 10.15 -14.58 -12.80
N GLY A 175 10.93 -14.37 -11.72
CA GLY A 175 10.54 -13.57 -10.57
C GLY A 175 10.22 -12.11 -10.89
N VAL A 176 11.04 -11.45 -11.71
CA VAL A 176 10.79 -10.08 -12.21
C VAL A 176 9.49 -10.02 -13.00
N ALA A 177 9.20 -11.02 -13.85
CA ALA A 177 7.95 -11.08 -14.60
C ALA A 177 6.72 -11.31 -13.70
N VAL A 178 6.82 -12.20 -12.70
CA VAL A 178 5.76 -12.45 -11.71
C VAL A 178 5.48 -11.21 -10.88
N VAL A 179 6.53 -10.57 -10.34
CA VAL A 179 6.41 -9.36 -9.51
C VAL A 179 5.89 -8.18 -10.34
N GLY A 180 6.38 -7.97 -11.56
CA GLY A 180 5.85 -6.97 -12.49
C GLY A 180 4.39 -7.19 -12.91
N GLY A 181 3.89 -8.42 -12.81
CA GLY A 181 2.48 -8.77 -13.02
C GLY A 181 1.53 -8.44 -11.87
N LEU A 182 2.05 -8.07 -10.69
CA LEU A 182 1.24 -7.72 -9.51
C LEU A 182 0.50 -6.38 -9.73
N ARG A 183 -0.80 -6.31 -9.40
CA ARG A 183 -1.68 -5.17 -9.73
C ARG A 183 -1.79 -4.13 -8.59
N VAL A 184 -0.69 -3.45 -8.32
CA VAL A 184 -0.39 -2.59 -7.14
C VAL A 184 -1.08 -1.22 -7.12
N ILE A 185 -2.07 -0.96 -7.97
CA ILE A 185 -2.24 0.37 -8.61
C ILE A 185 -2.45 1.57 -7.66
N ASN A 186 -2.97 1.38 -6.44
CA ASN A 186 -3.04 2.40 -5.40
C ASN A 186 -3.13 1.88 -3.92
N ASP A 187 -2.79 0.65 -3.48
CA ASP A 187 -2.91 -0.71 -4.03
C ASP A 187 -4.18 -1.34 -3.49
N THR A 188 -4.94 -2.05 -4.33
CA THR A 188 -6.13 -2.79 -3.89
C THR A 188 -7.06 -1.83 -3.16
N ALA A 189 -7.31 -0.69 -3.80
CA ALA A 189 -6.99 0.57 -3.14
C ALA A 189 -7.85 1.08 -1.98
N GLU A 190 -9.19 1.04 -1.88
CA GLU A 190 -10.33 0.89 -2.81
C GLU A 190 -10.85 -0.50 -3.20
N ARG A 191 -10.10 -1.61 -3.04
CA ARG A 191 -10.56 -3.00 -3.29
C ARG A 191 -10.55 -3.88 -2.01
N GLY A 192 -10.95 -3.40 -0.84
CA GLY A 192 -11.86 -2.29 -0.59
C GLY A 192 -11.32 -1.21 0.34
N ILE A 193 -11.79 0.03 0.16
CA ILE A 193 -11.98 0.96 1.28
C ILE A 193 -13.49 0.98 1.58
N ALA A 194 -13.99 0.26 2.58
CA ALA A 194 -13.43 -0.98 3.15
C ALA A 194 -14.27 -2.20 2.70
N LEU A 195 -14.75 -2.16 1.45
CA LEU A 195 -15.74 -3.04 0.79
C LEU A 195 -17.13 -3.10 1.46
N ILE A 196 -17.18 -2.99 2.79
CA ILE A 196 -18.35 -3.28 3.61
C ILE A 196 -18.79 -2.12 4.53
N GLN A 197 -17.94 -1.09 4.69
CA GLN A 197 -18.44 0.29 4.90
C GLN A 197 -19.49 0.64 3.82
N ALA A 198 -19.29 0.15 2.59
CA ALA A 198 -20.13 0.40 1.43
C ALA A 198 -21.42 -0.45 1.35
N PHE A 199 -21.62 -1.45 2.24
CA PHE A 199 -22.87 -2.21 2.31
C PHE A 199 -23.80 -1.69 3.42
N ASN A 200 -23.30 -1.63 4.65
CA ASN A 200 -24.16 -1.51 5.83
C ASN A 200 -24.73 -0.11 6.11
N SER A 201 -24.27 0.94 5.41
CA SER A 201 -24.87 2.28 5.48
C SER A 201 -26.00 2.52 4.47
N LYS A 202 -26.40 1.49 3.68
CA LYS A 202 -27.40 1.63 2.60
C LYS A 202 -28.79 1.04 2.87
N ILE A 203 -28.95 0.18 3.87
CA ILE A 203 -30.25 -0.43 4.19
C ILE A 203 -31.06 0.50 5.11
N THR A 204 -30.46 0.98 6.19
CA THR A 204 -31.09 1.93 7.13
C THR A 204 -30.01 2.65 7.97
N LYS A 205 -30.44 3.64 8.75
CA LYS A 205 -29.66 4.32 9.80
C LYS A 205 -30.19 4.03 11.23
N SER A 206 -31.31 3.31 11.36
CA SER A 206 -31.83 2.74 12.62
C SER A 206 -31.22 1.36 12.83
N GLU A 207 -30.93 0.96 14.07
CA GLU A 207 -30.39 -0.39 14.31
C GLU A 207 -31.48 -1.48 14.26
N ASP A 208 -32.66 -1.25 14.85
CA ASP A 208 -33.77 -2.23 14.83
C ASP A 208 -34.27 -2.55 13.41
N GLN A 209 -34.39 -1.53 12.55
CA GLN A 209 -34.71 -1.75 11.13
C GLN A 209 -33.64 -2.59 10.41
N ARG A 210 -32.38 -2.54 10.87
CA ARG A 210 -31.29 -3.33 10.33
C ARG A 210 -31.37 -4.78 10.81
N GLN A 211 -31.79 -4.98 12.05
CA GLN A 211 -32.06 -6.29 12.65
C GLN A 211 -33.17 -7.04 11.90
N HIS A 212 -34.27 -6.36 11.59
CA HIS A 212 -35.46 -7.01 11.02
C HIS A 212 -35.33 -7.33 9.53
N LEU A 213 -34.66 -6.49 8.72
CA LEU A 213 -34.48 -6.77 7.29
C LEU A 213 -33.60 -8.01 7.02
N LEU A 214 -32.73 -8.38 7.98
CA LEU A 214 -31.94 -9.61 7.91
C LEU A 214 -32.79 -10.88 8.09
N GLN A 215 -33.88 -10.82 8.86
CA GLN A 215 -34.79 -11.96 9.06
C GLN A 215 -35.58 -12.26 7.77
N VAL A 216 -36.13 -11.23 7.12
CA VAL A 216 -36.94 -11.35 5.90
C VAL A 216 -36.14 -11.91 4.72
N VAL A 217 -34.87 -11.51 4.57
CA VAL A 217 -33.99 -12.00 3.49
C VAL A 217 -33.67 -13.50 3.62
N GLU A 218 -33.69 -14.04 4.84
CA GLU A 218 -33.38 -15.45 5.09
C GLU A 218 -34.61 -16.36 4.91
N GLU A 219 -35.81 -15.92 5.31
CA GLU A 219 -37.04 -16.67 5.08
C GLU A 219 -37.42 -16.77 3.58
N GLN A 220 -37.10 -15.74 2.79
CA GLN A 220 -37.16 -15.78 1.32
C GLN A 220 -36.31 -16.92 0.73
N ARG A 221 -35.14 -17.22 1.30
CA ARG A 221 -34.27 -18.31 0.83
C ARG A 221 -34.79 -19.70 1.20
N ARG A 222 -35.42 -19.83 2.37
CA ARG A 222 -36.06 -21.08 2.81
C ARG A 222 -37.28 -21.44 1.97
N SER A 223 -38.03 -20.43 1.53
CA SER A 223 -39.24 -20.60 0.71
C SER A 223 -38.96 -20.71 -0.80
N GLN A 224 -37.84 -20.18 -1.30
CA GLN A 224 -37.39 -20.38 -2.69
C GLN A 224 -35.89 -20.75 -2.78
N PRO A 225 -35.55 -22.04 -2.60
CA PRO A 225 -34.18 -22.52 -2.78
C PRO A 225 -33.66 -22.33 -4.21
N GLY A 226 -32.41 -21.86 -4.36
CA GLY A 226 -31.63 -22.03 -5.59
C GLY A 226 -31.80 -20.99 -6.71
N THR A 227 -32.28 -19.76 -6.45
CA THR A 227 -32.36 -18.72 -7.49
C THR A 227 -31.01 -18.03 -7.77
N SER A 228 -30.39 -18.34 -8.91
CA SER A 228 -29.29 -17.51 -9.44
C SER A 228 -29.84 -16.28 -10.18
N LYS A 229 -28.96 -15.34 -10.52
CA LYS A 229 -29.35 -14.14 -11.28
C LYS A 229 -29.85 -14.44 -12.69
N GLN A 230 -29.49 -15.60 -13.27
CA GLN A 230 -29.93 -16.01 -14.61
C GLN A 230 -31.39 -16.52 -14.59
N ASP A 231 -31.78 -17.25 -13.54
CA ASP A 231 -33.12 -17.85 -13.36
C ASP A 231 -34.24 -16.81 -13.20
N LEU A 232 -33.87 -15.62 -12.70
CA LEU A 232 -34.80 -14.49 -12.55
C LEU A 232 -35.00 -13.72 -13.87
N THR A 233 -33.99 -13.66 -14.74
CA THR A 233 -34.11 -13.00 -16.05
C THR A 233 -34.88 -13.82 -17.08
N SER A 234 -34.85 -15.15 -17.02
CA SER A 234 -35.61 -16.02 -17.95
C SER A 234 -37.13 -15.87 -17.78
N LYS A 235 -37.61 -15.69 -16.54
CA LYS A 235 -39.03 -15.48 -16.22
C LYS A 235 -39.59 -14.16 -16.77
N LYS A 236 -38.79 -13.09 -16.86
CA LYS A 236 -39.23 -11.78 -17.40
C LYS A 236 -39.26 -11.67 -18.92
N ARG A 237 -38.77 -12.66 -19.67
CA ARG A 237 -38.91 -12.75 -21.15
C ARG A 237 -40.10 -13.64 -21.58
N LYS A 238 -41.03 -13.93 -20.66
CA LYS A 238 -42.28 -14.67 -20.89
C LYS A 238 -43.50 -13.90 -20.38
N GLN A 239 -43.46 -12.58 -20.57
CA GLN A 239 -44.57 -11.62 -20.44
C GLN A 239 -44.57 -10.76 -21.70
#